data_AF-F0G2D3-F1
#
_entry.id   AF-F0G2D3-F1
#
_cell.length_a   1.000
_cell.length_b   1.000
_cell.length_c   1.000
_cell.angle_alpha   90.00
_cell.angle_beta   90.00
_cell.angle_gamma   90.00
#
_symmetry.space_group_name_H-M   'P 1'
#
loop_
_entity.id
_entity.type
_entity.pdbx_description
1 polymer ?
#
loop_
_entity_poly.entity_id
_entity_poly.type
_entity_poly.pdbx_seq_one_letter_code
_entity_poly.pdbx_strand_id
1 'polypeptide(L)'
;VAHDAAQLEAELPLAQREAQAAFGDSGVYLERFIARARHIEVQVLGDGRDVVHLFERECSLQRRRQKILEEAPSPSLTPALRAELCASATRLTREVGYRSAGTLEYLFDDTRGEFYFIEMNTRIQVEHPVTEAITGIDLVRETLRIADGEPLRFAQQDIAMRGAALECRINAEDPLQDFRPNPGRIDALVWPTGPGVRVDSLLYPGCVVPPFYDSLLAKLIVHDESRAAALQRLSRALGELQVGGMKTTAPLHAALLADADVRAGRYHTNFLEAWMPRWRAALDAAAAAAGRSESESANLNVNADATRVGEAL
;
A
#
# COMPACT_ATOMS: atom_id res chain seq x y z
N VAL A 1 -2.35 8.43 21.02
CA VAL A 1 -0.99 8.07 21.48
C VAL A 1 -0.76 8.84 22.76
N ALA A 2 -0.22 8.21 23.80
CA ALA A 2 0.15 8.88 25.04
C ALA A 2 1.67 8.81 25.22
N HIS A 3 2.31 9.96 25.42
CA HIS A 3 3.76 10.07 25.61
C HIS A 3 4.18 10.06 27.07
N ASP A 4 3.22 10.25 27.98
CA ASP A 4 3.41 10.21 29.43
C ASP A 4 2.15 9.68 30.14
N ALA A 5 2.25 9.49 31.46
CA ALA A 5 1.18 8.95 32.29
C ALA A 5 -0.04 9.87 32.36
N ALA A 6 0.15 11.20 32.36
CA ALA A 6 -0.95 12.16 32.44
C ALA A 6 -1.78 12.16 31.15
N GLN A 7 -1.11 12.09 30.00
CA GLN A 7 -1.79 11.89 28.72
C GLN A 7 -2.51 10.54 28.67
N LEU A 8 -1.91 9.47 29.19
CA LEU A 8 -2.58 8.16 29.22
C LEU A 8 -3.87 8.21 30.06
N GLU A 9 -3.84 8.84 31.23
CA GLU A 9 -5.01 9.03 32.08
C GLU A 9 -6.13 9.82 31.38
N ALA A 10 -5.77 10.80 30.55
CA ALA A 10 -6.72 11.61 29.79
C ALA A 10 -7.29 10.87 28.56
N GLU A 11 -6.44 10.17 27.80
CA GLU A 11 -6.76 9.56 26.51
C GLU A 11 -7.45 8.18 26.64
N LEU A 12 -7.11 7.40 27.67
CA LEU A 12 -7.66 6.05 27.84
C LEU A 12 -9.20 6.03 27.92
N PRO A 13 -9.87 6.90 28.71
CA PRO A 13 -11.34 6.94 28.75
C PRO A 13 -11.96 7.41 27.43
N LEU A 14 -11.26 8.23 26.64
CA LEU A 14 -11.72 8.64 25.31
C LEU A 14 -11.73 7.45 24.35
N ALA A 15 -10.62 6.72 24.27
CA ALA A 15 -10.49 5.54 23.44
C ALA A 15 -11.52 4.45 23.79
N GLN A 16 -11.76 4.22 25.09
CA GLN A 16 -12.77 3.25 25.55
C GLN A 16 -14.20 3.64 25.13
N ARG A 17 -14.55 4.94 25.17
CA ARG A 17 -15.86 5.43 24.73
C ARG A 17 -16.04 5.28 23.22
N GLU A 18 -15.01 5.58 22.44
CA GLU A 18 -15.03 5.39 20.99
C GLU A 18 -15.18 3.91 20.62
N ALA A 19 -14.43 3.02 21.27
CA ALA A 19 -14.53 1.57 21.07
C ALA A 19 -15.93 1.05 21.40
N GLN A 20 -16.50 1.45 22.54
CA GLN A 20 -17.86 1.07 22.94
C GLN A 20 -18.91 1.54 21.92
N ALA A 21 -18.76 2.77 21.41
CA ALA A 21 -19.72 3.34 20.46
C ALA A 21 -19.64 2.68 19.08
N ALA A 22 -18.43 2.32 18.61
CA ALA A 22 -18.21 1.76 17.28
C ALA A 22 -18.40 0.24 17.23
N PHE A 23 -18.02 -0.48 18.29
CA PHE A 23 -17.92 -1.96 18.29
C PHE A 23 -18.75 -2.64 19.38
N GLY A 24 -19.33 -1.89 20.33
CA GLY A 24 -20.10 -2.45 21.44
C GLY A 24 -19.24 -3.03 22.58
N ASP A 25 -17.92 -2.90 22.50
CA ASP A 25 -16.95 -3.38 23.49
C ASP A 25 -15.96 -2.25 23.82
N SER A 26 -15.78 -1.95 25.11
CA SER A 26 -14.83 -0.95 25.61
C SER A 26 -13.43 -1.52 25.89
N GLY A 27 -13.19 -2.79 25.57
CA GLY A 27 -11.91 -3.45 25.72
C GLY A 27 -10.81 -2.70 24.95
N VAL A 28 -9.76 -2.34 25.67
CA VAL A 28 -8.56 -1.69 25.12
C VAL A 28 -7.33 -2.33 25.74
N TYR A 29 -6.23 -2.32 25.01
CA TYR A 29 -4.94 -2.78 25.48
C TYR A 29 -3.85 -1.76 25.09
N LEU A 30 -2.68 -1.85 25.72
CA LEU A 30 -1.58 -0.94 25.48
C LEU A 30 -0.45 -1.67 24.75
N GLU A 31 0.07 -1.00 23.74
CA GLU A 31 1.25 -1.44 23.01
C GLU A 31 2.34 -0.38 23.09
N ARG A 32 3.58 -0.82 22.86
CA ARG A 32 4.70 0.10 22.71
C ARG A 32 4.51 0.92 21.44
N PHE A 33 4.52 2.24 21.57
CA PHE A 33 4.48 3.13 20.41
C PHE A 33 5.86 3.22 19.72
N ILE A 34 5.88 2.96 18.41
CA ILE A 34 7.07 3.07 17.56
C ILE A 34 6.84 4.23 16.58
N ALA A 35 7.44 5.39 16.86
CA ALA A 35 7.16 6.63 16.13
C ALA A 35 7.57 6.61 14.65
N ARG A 36 8.61 5.84 14.30
CA ARG A 36 9.11 5.68 12.92
C ARG A 36 9.04 4.22 12.50
N ALA A 37 7.90 3.59 12.72
CA ALA A 37 7.69 2.21 12.33
C ALA A 37 7.55 2.07 10.81
N ARG A 38 8.12 0.99 10.28
CA ARG A 38 7.75 0.45 8.99
C ARG A 38 6.64 -0.57 9.15
N HIS A 39 5.68 -0.60 8.24
CA HIS A 39 4.62 -1.58 8.22
C HIS A 39 5.03 -2.70 7.26
N ILE A 40 5.44 -3.83 7.82
CA ILE A 40 5.82 -5.02 7.07
C ILE A 40 4.77 -6.09 7.31
N GLU A 41 4.40 -6.83 6.26
CA GLU A 41 3.43 -7.89 6.41
C GLU A 41 3.85 -9.13 5.64
N VAL A 42 3.55 -10.32 6.17
CA VAL A 42 3.93 -11.60 5.57
C VAL A 42 2.69 -12.32 5.05
N GLN A 43 2.71 -12.63 3.75
CA GLN A 43 1.68 -13.47 3.14
C GLN A 43 1.88 -14.93 3.55
N VAL A 44 0.81 -15.57 4.02
CA VAL A 44 0.78 -17.01 4.28
C VAL A 44 -0.35 -17.69 3.49
N LEU A 45 -0.13 -18.96 3.17
CA LEU A 45 -1.15 -19.91 2.72
C LEU A 45 -1.09 -21.12 3.64
N GLY A 46 -2.23 -21.55 4.17
CA GLY A 46 -2.36 -22.78 4.93
C GLY A 46 -3.52 -23.63 4.42
N ASP A 47 -3.38 -24.95 4.48
CA ASP A 47 -4.47 -25.89 4.16
C ASP A 47 -5.12 -26.52 5.42
N GLY A 48 -4.75 -26.01 6.60
CA GLY A 48 -5.13 -26.55 7.92
C GLY A 48 -4.19 -27.63 8.46
N ARG A 49 -3.20 -28.08 7.67
CA ARG A 49 -2.15 -29.03 8.09
C ARG A 49 -0.77 -28.44 7.88
N ASP A 50 -0.52 -27.99 6.66
CA ASP A 50 0.73 -27.37 6.22
C ASP A 50 0.53 -25.88 5.99
N VAL A 51 1.63 -25.14 6.10
CA VAL A 51 1.68 -23.69 5.94
C VAL A 51 2.95 -23.30 5.23
N VAL A 52 2.82 -22.41 4.25
CA VAL A 52 3.95 -21.73 3.58
C VAL A 52 3.79 -20.22 3.66
N HIS A 53 4.90 -19.49 3.64
CA HIS A 53 4.90 -18.05 3.37
C HIS A 53 5.22 -17.77 1.91
N LEU A 54 4.69 -16.66 1.42
CA LEU A 54 4.96 -16.10 0.09
C LEU A 54 5.76 -14.80 0.18
N PHE A 55 6.62 -14.74 1.21
CA PHE A 55 7.46 -13.60 1.59
C PHE A 55 6.64 -12.42 2.11
N GLU A 56 7.31 -11.29 2.28
CA GLU A 56 6.75 -10.08 2.85
C GLU A 56 6.43 -8.99 1.81
N ARG A 57 5.58 -8.06 2.24
CA ARG A 57 5.29 -6.79 1.56
C ARG A 57 5.63 -5.63 2.49
N GLU A 58 6.06 -4.54 1.88
CA GLU A 58 6.31 -3.26 2.51
C GLU A 58 5.14 -2.32 2.23
N CYS A 59 4.47 -1.89 3.30
CA CYS A 59 3.24 -1.13 3.22
C CYS A 59 3.32 0.18 4.02
N SER A 60 4.54 0.69 4.28
CA SER A 60 4.75 1.89 5.10
C SER A 60 4.26 3.20 4.49
N LEU A 61 4.10 3.29 3.16
CA LEU A 61 3.56 4.50 2.55
C LEU A 61 2.06 4.53 2.78
N GLN A 62 1.68 5.28 3.81
CA GLN A 62 0.31 5.37 4.30
C GLN A 62 -0.11 6.81 4.53
N ARG A 63 -1.41 7.06 4.43
CA ARG A 63 -2.04 8.32 4.85
C ARG A 63 -3.15 8.01 5.83
N ARG A 64 -3.10 8.57 7.04
CA ARG A 64 -4.09 8.30 8.10
C ARG A 64 -4.34 6.78 8.30
N ARG A 65 -3.25 5.99 8.28
CA ARG A 65 -3.24 4.52 8.38
C ARG A 65 -3.87 3.77 7.19
N GLN A 66 -4.13 4.43 6.06
CA GLN A 66 -4.54 3.79 4.82
C GLN A 66 -3.32 3.62 3.91
N LYS A 67 -3.05 2.38 3.48
CA LYS A 67 -1.98 2.05 2.53
C LYS A 67 -2.27 2.70 1.17
N ILE A 68 -1.26 3.33 0.57
CA ILE A 68 -1.40 4.03 -0.72
C ILE A 68 -0.49 3.45 -1.81
N LEU A 69 0.69 2.96 -1.41
CA LEU A 69 1.67 2.32 -2.25
C LEU A 69 2.28 1.17 -1.46
N GLU A 70 2.29 0.00 -2.08
CA GLU A 70 2.82 -1.23 -1.51
C GLU A 70 3.89 -1.81 -2.44
N GLU A 71 4.91 -2.44 -1.86
CA GLU A 71 5.94 -3.11 -2.66
C GLU A 71 6.37 -4.46 -2.08
N ALA A 72 6.81 -5.35 -2.96
CA ALA A 72 7.33 -6.67 -2.61
C ALA A 72 8.61 -6.96 -3.39
N PRO A 73 9.69 -7.45 -2.76
CA PRO A 73 9.89 -7.53 -1.31
C PRO A 73 10.13 -6.16 -0.66
N SER A 74 10.22 -6.11 0.68
CA SER A 74 10.62 -4.88 1.39
C SER A 74 12.08 -4.51 1.07
N PRO A 75 12.38 -3.25 0.69
CA PRO A 75 13.74 -2.77 0.50
C PRO A 75 14.52 -2.62 1.82
N SER A 76 13.84 -2.70 2.97
CA SER A 76 14.43 -2.43 4.28
C SER A 76 14.87 -3.68 5.03
N LEU A 77 14.49 -4.87 4.56
CA LEU A 77 14.86 -6.11 5.20
C LEU A 77 16.08 -6.77 4.56
N THR A 78 17.04 -7.12 5.42
CA THR A 78 18.11 -8.06 5.04
C THR A 78 17.53 -9.46 4.83
N PRO A 79 18.19 -10.34 4.06
CA PRO A 79 17.75 -11.73 3.89
C PRO A 79 17.56 -12.49 5.21
N ALA A 80 18.41 -12.21 6.22
CA ALA A 80 18.32 -12.84 7.54
C ALA A 80 17.07 -12.38 8.30
N LEU A 81 16.82 -11.05 8.37
CA LEU A 81 15.62 -10.51 9.02
C LEU A 81 14.33 -10.97 8.33
N ARG A 82 14.34 -11.02 7.00
CA ARG A 82 13.23 -11.56 6.20
C ARG A 82 12.92 -13.02 6.56
N ALA A 83 13.95 -13.86 6.64
CA ALA A 83 13.78 -15.26 7.01
C ALA A 83 13.22 -15.41 8.44
N GLU A 84 13.70 -14.60 9.38
CA GLU A 84 13.22 -14.61 10.77
C GLU A 84 11.75 -14.16 10.87
N LEU A 85 11.40 -13.07 10.20
CA LEU A 85 10.05 -12.53 10.14
C LEU A 85 9.08 -13.54 9.53
N CYS A 86 9.43 -14.12 8.36
CA CYS A 86 8.61 -15.11 7.69
C CYS A 86 8.47 -16.41 8.51
N ALA A 87 9.53 -16.82 9.19
CA ALA A 87 9.48 -17.95 10.12
C ALA A 87 8.55 -17.66 11.31
N SER A 88 8.53 -16.43 11.82
CA SER A 88 7.59 -16.00 12.86
C SER A 88 6.14 -16.14 12.38
N ALA A 89 5.85 -15.64 11.18
CA ALA A 89 4.51 -15.69 10.62
C ALA A 89 4.01 -17.12 10.41
N THR A 90 4.85 -17.98 9.82
CA THR A 90 4.49 -19.39 9.58
C THR A 90 4.32 -20.18 10.88
N ARG A 91 5.10 -19.92 11.93
CA ARG A 91 4.91 -20.56 13.24
C ARG A 91 3.54 -20.26 13.83
N LEU A 92 3.14 -18.97 13.90
CA LEU A 92 1.84 -18.58 14.43
C LEU A 92 0.69 -19.19 13.62
N THR A 93 0.80 -19.10 12.29
CA THR A 93 -0.21 -19.62 11.36
C THR A 93 -0.40 -21.14 11.48
N ARG A 94 0.70 -21.88 11.71
CA ARG A 94 0.66 -23.33 11.92
C ARG A 94 0.02 -23.69 13.26
N GLU A 95 0.35 -22.97 14.33
CA GLU A 95 -0.18 -23.23 15.68
C GLU A 95 -1.71 -23.13 15.73
N VAL A 96 -2.28 -22.21 14.95
CA VAL A 96 -3.74 -22.03 14.89
C VAL A 96 -4.42 -22.92 13.84
N GLY A 97 -3.68 -23.82 13.16
CA GLY A 97 -4.23 -24.69 12.12
C GLY A 97 -4.89 -23.90 10.99
N TYR A 98 -4.29 -22.76 10.59
CA TYR A 98 -4.92 -21.82 9.68
C TYR A 98 -5.18 -22.45 8.29
N ARG A 99 -6.33 -22.09 7.70
CA ARG A 99 -6.75 -22.53 6.37
C ARG A 99 -7.10 -21.31 5.52
N SER A 100 -6.72 -21.33 4.24
CA SER A 100 -6.82 -20.24 3.25
C SER A 100 -5.60 -19.29 3.25
N ALA A 101 -5.71 -18.17 2.54
CA ALA A 101 -4.77 -17.07 2.57
C ALA A 101 -4.99 -16.20 3.80
N GLY A 102 -3.89 -15.75 4.39
CA GLY A 102 -3.90 -14.80 5.49
C GLY A 102 -2.65 -13.93 5.42
N THR A 103 -2.67 -12.82 6.13
CA THR A 103 -1.49 -11.95 6.23
C THR A 103 -1.25 -11.59 7.68
N LEU A 104 0.00 -11.71 8.11
CA LEU A 104 0.43 -11.31 9.44
C LEU A 104 1.16 -9.99 9.32
N GLU A 105 0.66 -8.97 10.00
CA GLU A 105 1.18 -7.61 9.95
C GLU A 105 2.10 -7.33 11.15
N TYR A 106 3.15 -6.57 10.89
CA TYR A 106 4.20 -6.23 11.84
C TYR A 106 4.59 -4.76 11.74
N LEU A 107 4.92 -4.17 12.88
CA LEU A 107 5.69 -2.93 12.93
C LEU A 107 7.17 -3.27 13.04
N PHE A 108 7.98 -2.76 12.12
CA PHE A 108 9.43 -2.92 12.10
C PHE A 108 10.12 -1.61 12.48
N ASP A 109 10.97 -1.67 13.50
CA ASP A 109 11.86 -0.59 13.92
C ASP A 109 13.22 -0.78 13.23
N ASP A 110 13.47 -0.01 12.17
CA ASP A 110 14.70 -0.12 11.37
C ASP A 110 15.97 0.34 12.13
N THR A 111 15.80 1.14 13.19
CA THR A 111 16.91 1.63 14.02
C THR A 111 17.39 0.54 14.97
N ARG A 112 16.47 -0.29 15.47
CA ARG A 112 16.77 -1.39 16.39
C ARG A 112 16.89 -2.75 15.69
N GLY A 113 16.36 -2.89 14.48
CA GLY A 113 16.30 -4.17 13.77
C GLY A 113 15.27 -5.13 14.37
N GLU A 114 14.25 -4.62 15.06
CA GLU A 114 13.25 -5.41 15.78
C GLU A 114 11.88 -5.30 15.08
N PHE A 115 11.12 -6.40 15.03
CA PHE A 115 9.75 -6.41 14.51
C PHE A 115 8.76 -6.88 15.57
N TYR A 116 7.54 -6.34 15.51
CA TYR A 116 6.49 -6.54 16.50
C TYR A 116 5.19 -6.90 15.78
N PHE A 117 4.64 -8.08 16.08
CA PHE A 117 3.34 -8.49 15.55
C PHE A 117 2.24 -7.54 16.04
N ILE A 118 1.33 -7.15 15.14
CA ILE A 118 0.18 -6.31 15.47
C ILE A 118 -1.15 -7.00 15.20
N GLU A 119 -1.31 -7.60 14.03
CA GLU A 119 -2.57 -8.24 13.65
C GLU A 119 -2.39 -9.33 12.62
N MET A 120 -3.41 -10.17 12.47
CA MET A 120 -3.54 -11.11 11.37
C MET A 120 -4.83 -10.80 10.61
N ASN A 121 -4.69 -10.46 9.34
CA ASN A 121 -5.80 -10.37 8.41
C ASN A 121 -6.15 -11.78 7.91
N THR A 122 -7.27 -12.32 8.39
CA THR A 122 -7.74 -13.68 8.07
C THR A 122 -8.49 -13.76 6.74
N ARG A 123 -7.98 -13.05 5.74
CA ARG A 123 -8.56 -12.88 4.41
C ARG A 123 -7.47 -12.49 3.41
N ILE A 124 -7.81 -12.50 2.12
CA ILE A 124 -6.99 -11.87 1.10
C ILE A 124 -6.95 -10.34 1.29
N GLN A 125 -5.83 -9.73 0.94
CA GLN A 125 -5.62 -8.28 1.02
C GLN A 125 -5.61 -7.65 -0.37
N VAL A 126 -5.74 -6.32 -0.42
CA VAL A 126 -5.85 -5.55 -1.68
C VAL A 126 -4.57 -5.71 -2.50
N GLU A 127 -3.44 -5.61 -1.79
CA GLU A 127 -2.04 -5.66 -2.20
C GLU A 127 -1.48 -7.07 -2.44
N HIS A 128 -2.31 -8.11 -2.42
CA HIS A 128 -1.87 -9.46 -2.78
C HIS A 128 -1.20 -9.58 -4.18
N PRO A 129 -1.53 -8.76 -5.21
CA PRO A 129 -0.92 -8.91 -6.54
C PRO A 129 0.58 -8.67 -6.57
N VAL A 130 1.17 -7.85 -5.68
CA VAL A 130 2.63 -7.69 -5.66
C VAL A 130 3.32 -8.99 -5.23
N THR A 131 2.70 -9.75 -4.32
CA THR A 131 3.18 -11.09 -3.93
C THR A 131 3.01 -12.09 -5.08
N GLU A 132 1.87 -12.10 -5.76
CA GLU A 132 1.66 -12.97 -6.92
C GLU A 132 2.70 -12.67 -8.02
N ALA A 133 3.01 -11.40 -8.24
CA ALA A 133 3.96 -10.97 -9.26
C ALA A 133 5.40 -11.47 -8.99
N ILE A 134 5.86 -11.40 -7.73
CA ILE A 134 7.23 -11.85 -7.39
C ILE A 134 7.36 -13.37 -7.22
N THR A 135 6.26 -14.09 -6.99
CA THR A 135 6.28 -15.56 -6.74
C THR A 135 5.77 -16.37 -7.93
N GLY A 136 4.92 -15.79 -8.78
CA GLY A 136 4.17 -16.49 -9.82
C GLY A 136 3.01 -17.35 -9.29
N ILE A 137 2.65 -17.21 -8.02
CA ILE A 137 1.59 -17.99 -7.37
C ILE A 137 0.30 -17.17 -7.37
N ASP A 138 -0.76 -17.73 -7.95
CA ASP A 138 -2.11 -17.15 -8.00
C ASP A 138 -2.83 -17.42 -6.67
N LEU A 139 -2.82 -16.43 -5.78
CA LEU A 139 -3.36 -16.53 -4.42
C LEU A 139 -4.85 -16.81 -4.43
N VAL A 140 -5.62 -16.15 -5.29
CA VAL A 140 -7.07 -16.36 -5.38
C VAL A 140 -7.36 -17.81 -5.78
N ARG A 141 -6.69 -18.34 -6.80
CA ARG A 141 -6.85 -19.74 -7.22
C ARG A 141 -6.47 -20.72 -6.13
N GLU A 142 -5.35 -20.49 -5.45
CA GLU A 142 -4.91 -21.40 -4.38
C GLU A 142 -5.89 -21.36 -3.19
N THR A 143 -6.49 -20.21 -2.85
CA THR A 143 -7.55 -20.18 -1.83
C THR A 143 -8.79 -20.97 -2.22
N LEU A 144 -9.19 -20.95 -3.50
CA LEU A 144 -10.31 -21.75 -4.00
C LEU A 144 -10.01 -23.25 -3.95
N ARG A 145 -8.79 -23.67 -4.33
CA ARG A 145 -8.34 -25.06 -4.23
C ARG A 145 -8.32 -25.56 -2.79
N ILE A 146 -7.73 -24.77 -1.89
CA ILE A 146 -7.70 -25.07 -0.46
C ILE A 146 -9.13 -25.17 0.09
N ALA A 147 -10.03 -24.27 -0.32
CA ALA A 147 -11.43 -24.30 0.08
C ALA A 147 -12.15 -25.58 -0.38
N ASP A 148 -11.77 -26.13 -1.53
CA ASP A 148 -12.25 -27.44 -2.05
C ASP A 148 -11.60 -28.64 -1.35
N GLY A 149 -10.68 -28.41 -0.42
CA GLY A 149 -10.02 -29.45 0.37
C GLY A 149 -8.77 -30.02 -0.30
N GLU A 150 -8.28 -29.43 -1.38
CA GLU A 150 -6.97 -29.77 -1.94
C GLU A 150 -5.85 -29.38 -0.95
N PRO A 151 -4.79 -30.20 -0.83
CA PRO A 151 -3.61 -29.84 -0.04
C PRO A 151 -2.79 -28.74 -0.72
N LEU A 152 -1.88 -28.10 0.03
CA LEU A 152 -0.89 -27.19 -0.54
C LEU A 152 -0.08 -27.88 -1.65
N ARG A 153 0.08 -27.18 -2.77
CA ARG A 153 0.72 -27.71 -3.99
C ARG A 153 2.23 -27.52 -4.03
N PHE A 154 2.78 -26.83 -3.04
CA PHE A 154 4.18 -26.42 -2.99
C PHE A 154 4.65 -26.47 -1.53
N ALA A 155 5.89 -26.91 -1.36
CA ALA A 155 6.61 -26.76 -0.11
C ALA A 155 7.38 -25.43 -0.09
N GLN A 156 7.85 -25.01 1.09
CA GLN A 156 8.49 -23.70 1.24
C GLN A 156 9.71 -23.52 0.32
N GLN A 157 10.48 -24.60 0.09
CA GLN A 157 11.66 -24.58 -0.77
C GLN A 157 11.35 -24.43 -2.27
N ASP A 158 10.10 -24.67 -2.69
CA ASP A 158 9.68 -24.56 -4.09
C ASP A 158 9.33 -23.11 -4.48
N ILE A 159 9.16 -22.24 -3.48
CA ILE A 159 8.72 -20.85 -3.66
C ILE A 159 9.94 -19.95 -3.82
N ALA A 160 10.13 -19.44 -5.03
CA ALA A 160 11.21 -18.51 -5.35
C ALA A 160 10.70 -17.08 -5.51
N MET A 161 11.43 -16.12 -4.95
CA MET A 161 11.23 -14.69 -5.19
C MET A 161 11.95 -14.27 -6.46
N ARG A 162 11.26 -13.56 -7.35
CA ARG A 162 11.80 -13.08 -8.64
C ARG A 162 11.51 -11.60 -8.79
N GLY A 163 12.58 -10.80 -8.84
CA GLY A 163 12.47 -9.36 -9.08
C GLY A 163 11.79 -8.60 -7.95
N ALA A 164 11.11 -7.51 -8.31
CA ALA A 164 10.32 -6.69 -7.40
C ALA A 164 9.03 -6.24 -8.07
N ALA A 165 8.00 -6.01 -7.26
CA ALA A 165 6.72 -5.51 -7.69
C ALA A 165 6.25 -4.35 -6.82
N LEU A 166 5.52 -3.41 -7.43
CA LEU A 166 4.91 -2.28 -6.74
C LEU A 166 3.44 -2.18 -7.16
N GLU A 167 2.59 -1.78 -6.23
CA GLU A 167 1.17 -1.49 -6.46
C GLU A 167 0.87 -0.06 -6.03
N CYS A 168 0.12 0.66 -6.87
CA CYS A 168 -0.49 1.94 -6.54
C CYS A 168 -2.01 1.80 -6.52
N ARG A 169 -2.64 2.31 -5.47
CA ARG A 169 -4.09 2.47 -5.41
C ARG A 169 -4.50 3.77 -6.12
N ILE A 170 -5.13 3.64 -7.29
CA ILE A 170 -5.71 4.77 -8.00
C ILE A 170 -7.10 5.01 -7.43
N ASN A 171 -7.29 6.12 -6.72
CA ASN A 171 -8.55 6.47 -6.05
C ASN A 171 -9.15 7.72 -6.67
N ALA A 172 -10.48 7.83 -6.66
CA ALA A 172 -11.26 9.02 -7.01
C ALA A 172 -11.19 10.04 -5.88
N GLU A 173 -10.03 10.62 -5.66
CA GLU A 173 -9.75 11.62 -4.63
C GLU A 173 -8.91 12.75 -5.21
N ASP A 174 -9.01 13.94 -4.61
CA ASP A 174 -8.15 15.08 -4.92
C ASP A 174 -7.09 15.27 -3.82
N PRO A 175 -5.83 14.80 -4.00
CA PRO A 175 -4.77 14.92 -2.99
C PRO A 175 -4.47 16.36 -2.56
N LEU A 176 -4.74 17.34 -3.43
CA LEU A 176 -4.50 18.76 -3.15
C LEU A 176 -5.61 19.38 -2.31
N GLN A 177 -6.80 18.79 -2.31
CA GLN A 177 -7.95 19.19 -1.51
C GLN A 177 -8.18 18.21 -0.34
N ASP A 178 -7.12 17.90 0.40
CA ASP A 178 -7.11 16.91 1.51
C ASP A 178 -7.78 15.57 1.16
N PHE A 179 -7.52 15.08 -0.06
CA PHE A 179 -8.06 13.82 -0.58
C PHE A 179 -9.59 13.79 -0.55
N ARG A 180 -10.23 14.94 -0.79
CA ARG A 180 -11.68 15.01 -0.91
C ARG A 180 -12.14 14.00 -1.98
N PRO A 181 -13.09 13.10 -1.66
CA PRO A 181 -13.65 12.19 -2.64
C PRO A 181 -14.19 12.95 -3.86
N ASN A 182 -13.93 12.44 -5.04
CA ASN A 182 -14.36 12.99 -6.32
C ASN A 182 -14.99 11.91 -7.23
N PRO A 183 -16.03 11.21 -6.76
CA PRO A 183 -16.74 10.22 -7.57
C PRO A 183 -17.49 10.92 -8.72
N GLY A 184 -17.65 10.23 -9.84
CA GLY A 184 -18.29 10.81 -11.02
C GLY A 184 -18.37 9.84 -12.19
N ARG A 185 -18.70 10.37 -13.36
CA ARG A 185 -18.71 9.60 -14.60
C ARG A 185 -17.31 9.60 -15.22
N ILE A 186 -16.89 8.44 -15.72
CA ILE A 186 -15.65 8.30 -16.46
C ILE A 186 -15.92 8.67 -17.91
N ASP A 187 -15.36 9.78 -18.38
CA ASP A 187 -15.59 10.25 -19.75
C ASP A 187 -14.63 9.58 -20.75
N ALA A 188 -13.38 9.38 -20.33
CA ALA A 188 -12.35 8.71 -21.10
C ALA A 188 -11.50 7.84 -20.17
N LEU A 189 -11.01 6.71 -20.69
CA LEU A 189 -10.19 5.78 -19.92
C LEU A 189 -9.12 5.18 -20.83
N VAL A 190 -7.86 5.36 -20.44
CA VAL A 190 -6.71 4.70 -21.07
C VAL A 190 -5.91 4.03 -19.97
N TRP A 191 -5.89 2.70 -19.98
CA TRP A 191 -5.06 1.92 -19.07
C TRP A 191 -3.65 1.79 -19.62
N PRO A 192 -2.60 1.88 -18.77
CA PRO A 192 -1.26 1.51 -19.17
C PRO A 192 -1.21 0.03 -19.52
N THR A 193 -0.37 -0.33 -20.48
CA THR A 193 -0.20 -1.71 -20.93
C THR A 193 1.27 -2.06 -21.11
N GLY A 194 1.53 -3.28 -21.59
CA GLY A 194 2.86 -3.78 -21.89
C GLY A 194 3.37 -4.80 -20.87
N PRO A 195 4.57 -5.35 -21.10
CA PRO A 195 5.14 -6.36 -20.22
C PRO A 195 5.22 -5.88 -18.77
N GLY A 196 5.01 -6.77 -17.81
CA GLY A 196 5.15 -6.44 -16.38
C GLY A 196 4.19 -5.36 -15.88
N VAL A 197 3.11 -5.02 -16.60
CA VAL A 197 2.03 -4.15 -16.12
C VAL A 197 0.77 -4.99 -15.95
N ARG A 198 0.13 -4.85 -14.80
CA ARG A 198 -1.18 -5.41 -14.50
C ARG A 198 -2.08 -4.30 -13.98
N VAL A 199 -3.32 -4.29 -14.43
CA VAL A 199 -4.36 -3.40 -13.92
C VAL A 199 -5.54 -4.25 -13.48
N ASP A 200 -5.86 -4.18 -12.19
CA ASP A 200 -7.09 -4.75 -11.65
C ASP A 200 -8.10 -3.61 -11.49
N SER A 201 -9.15 -3.62 -12.31
CA SER A 201 -10.21 -2.60 -12.30
C SER A 201 -11.54 -3.17 -12.79
N LEU A 202 -12.63 -2.48 -12.46
CA LEU A 202 -13.98 -2.74 -12.95
C LEU A 202 -14.51 -1.65 -13.91
N LEU A 203 -13.66 -0.68 -14.26
CA LEU A 203 -14.07 0.56 -14.93
C LEU A 203 -14.00 0.46 -16.45
N TYR A 204 -14.86 1.24 -17.09
CA TYR A 204 -14.95 1.42 -18.54
C TYR A 204 -15.48 2.83 -18.86
N PRO A 205 -15.22 3.38 -20.05
CA PRO A 205 -15.80 4.67 -20.45
C PRO A 205 -17.32 4.70 -20.32
N GLY A 206 -17.86 5.73 -19.66
CA GLY A 206 -19.28 5.89 -19.36
C GLY A 206 -19.71 5.30 -18.01
N CYS A 207 -18.86 4.52 -17.33
CA CYS A 207 -19.13 4.02 -15.99
C CYS A 207 -19.29 5.18 -14.99
N VAL A 208 -20.25 5.07 -14.08
CA VAL A 208 -20.48 6.04 -13.01
C VAL A 208 -19.98 5.44 -11.70
N VAL A 209 -18.99 6.10 -11.10
CA VAL A 209 -18.47 5.78 -9.77
C VAL A 209 -19.39 6.44 -8.73
N PRO A 210 -20.09 5.68 -7.89
CA PRO A 210 -21.00 6.25 -6.89
C PRO A 210 -20.23 6.79 -5.67
N PRO A 211 -20.81 7.73 -4.90
CA PRO A 211 -20.19 8.29 -3.70
C PRO A 211 -20.34 7.40 -2.44
N PHE A 212 -20.93 6.21 -2.57
CA PHE A 212 -21.36 5.39 -1.43
C PHE A 212 -20.35 4.34 -0.97
N TYR A 213 -19.28 4.10 -1.75
CA TYR A 213 -18.28 3.07 -1.48
C TYR A 213 -16.88 3.68 -1.36
N ASP A 214 -15.89 2.81 -1.16
CA ASP A 214 -14.47 3.18 -1.27
C ASP A 214 -14.20 3.90 -2.60
N SER A 215 -13.30 4.88 -2.57
CA SER A 215 -12.87 5.68 -3.71
C SER A 215 -11.96 4.92 -4.67
N LEU A 216 -11.56 3.68 -4.36
CA LEU A 216 -10.70 2.84 -5.22
C LEU A 216 -11.29 2.64 -6.63
N LEU A 217 -10.54 3.10 -7.62
CA LEU A 217 -10.84 2.98 -9.06
C LEU A 217 -10.12 1.78 -9.69
N ALA A 218 -8.84 1.64 -9.37
CA ALA A 218 -8.00 0.58 -9.90
C ALA A 218 -6.77 0.36 -9.02
N LYS A 219 -6.22 -0.84 -9.13
CA LYS A 219 -4.87 -1.16 -8.66
C LYS A 219 -3.97 -1.21 -9.87
N LEU A 220 -2.94 -0.35 -9.88
CA LEU A 220 -1.90 -0.38 -10.91
C LEU A 220 -0.70 -1.11 -10.34
N ILE A 221 -0.42 -2.29 -10.89
CA ILE A 221 0.66 -3.16 -10.42
C ILE A 221 1.71 -3.27 -11.50
N VAL A 222 2.98 -3.17 -11.10
CA VAL A 222 4.11 -3.44 -11.98
C VAL A 222 5.04 -4.46 -11.38
N HIS A 223 5.75 -5.18 -12.25
CA HIS A 223 6.79 -6.13 -11.90
C HIS A 223 8.00 -5.93 -12.80
N ASP A 224 9.19 -6.03 -12.23
CA ASP A 224 10.45 -5.99 -12.96
C ASP A 224 11.57 -6.75 -12.28
N GLU A 225 12.72 -6.89 -12.95
CA GLU A 225 13.89 -7.62 -12.47
C GLU A 225 14.53 -7.04 -11.20
N SER A 226 14.27 -5.76 -10.90
CA SER A 226 14.75 -5.08 -9.71
C SER A 226 13.77 -3.98 -9.28
N ARG A 227 13.85 -3.58 -8.01
CA ARG A 227 13.06 -2.45 -7.48
C ARG A 227 13.27 -1.17 -8.28
N ALA A 228 14.51 -0.88 -8.67
CA ALA A 228 14.83 0.31 -9.47
C ALA A 228 14.15 0.29 -10.84
N ALA A 229 14.17 -0.86 -11.53
CA ALA A 229 13.48 -1.04 -12.80
C ALA A 229 11.96 -0.99 -12.63
N ALA A 230 11.42 -1.59 -11.56
CA ALA A 230 9.99 -1.54 -11.27
C ALA A 230 9.50 -0.11 -10.96
N LEU A 231 10.27 0.71 -10.23
CA LEU A 231 9.99 2.14 -10.03
C LEU A 231 9.91 2.90 -11.37
N GLN A 232 10.87 2.66 -12.28
CA GLN A 232 10.85 3.26 -13.62
C GLN A 232 9.63 2.80 -14.43
N ARG A 233 9.30 1.51 -14.39
CA ARG A 233 8.13 0.93 -15.06
C ARG A 233 6.83 1.52 -14.54
N LEU A 234 6.71 1.71 -13.23
CA LEU A 234 5.55 2.34 -12.59
C LEU A 234 5.42 3.80 -12.98
N SER A 235 6.53 4.55 -12.99
CA SER A 235 6.55 5.95 -13.43
C SER A 235 6.05 6.08 -14.88
N ARG A 236 6.53 5.22 -15.79
CA ARG A 236 6.02 5.16 -17.17
C ARG A 236 4.54 4.78 -17.22
N ALA A 237 4.12 3.74 -16.50
CA ALA A 237 2.72 3.29 -16.49
C ALA A 237 1.76 4.38 -15.98
N LEU A 238 2.16 5.15 -14.96
CA LEU A 238 1.38 6.31 -14.49
C LEU A 238 1.33 7.43 -15.54
N GLY A 239 2.41 7.65 -16.30
CA GLY A 239 2.43 8.62 -17.41
C GLY A 239 1.50 8.24 -18.58
N GLU A 240 1.25 6.95 -18.79
CA GLU A 240 0.31 6.43 -19.80
C GLU A 240 -1.15 6.42 -19.32
N LEU A 241 -1.39 6.36 -18.00
CA LEU A 241 -2.72 6.30 -17.40
C LEU A 241 -3.51 7.59 -17.66
N GLN A 242 -4.72 7.45 -18.20
CA GLN A 242 -5.68 8.55 -18.34
C GLN A 242 -7.03 8.15 -17.77
N VAL A 243 -7.53 8.95 -16.82
CA VAL A 243 -8.88 8.83 -16.27
C VAL A 243 -9.55 10.20 -16.42
N GLY A 244 -10.43 10.32 -17.40
CA GLY A 244 -11.17 11.56 -17.70
C GLY A 244 -12.48 11.67 -16.92
N GLY A 245 -12.88 12.90 -16.59
CA GLY A 245 -14.14 13.19 -15.89
C GLY A 245 -14.02 13.28 -14.36
N MET A 246 -12.87 12.96 -13.77
CA MET A 246 -12.63 13.07 -12.33
C MET A 246 -11.14 13.28 -12.01
N LYS A 247 -10.87 13.71 -10.77
CA LYS A 247 -9.51 13.77 -10.20
C LYS A 247 -9.16 12.43 -9.57
N THR A 248 -7.87 12.11 -9.57
CA THR A 248 -7.37 10.86 -9.00
C THR A 248 -6.10 11.06 -8.16
N THR A 249 -5.71 10.01 -7.44
CA THR A 249 -4.42 9.94 -6.72
C THR A 249 -3.21 9.68 -7.63
N ALA A 250 -3.37 9.48 -8.94
CA ALA A 250 -2.25 9.21 -9.85
C ALA A 250 -1.12 10.27 -9.80
N PRO A 251 -1.40 11.58 -9.70
CA PRO A 251 -0.34 12.59 -9.63
C PRO A 251 0.43 12.56 -8.30
N LEU A 252 -0.23 12.16 -7.21
CA LEU A 252 0.45 11.94 -5.92
C LEU A 252 1.47 10.80 -6.06
N HIS A 253 1.08 9.69 -6.68
CA HIS A 253 1.98 8.57 -6.91
C HIS A 253 3.16 8.96 -7.80
N ALA A 254 2.92 9.72 -8.88
CA ALA A 254 3.99 10.21 -9.74
C ALA A 254 5.01 11.07 -8.96
N ALA A 255 4.54 11.96 -8.09
CA ALA A 255 5.42 12.77 -7.24
C ALA A 255 6.19 11.93 -6.20
N LEU A 256 5.53 10.95 -5.57
CA LEU A 256 6.20 10.03 -4.63
C LEU A 256 7.30 9.21 -5.32
N LEU A 257 7.10 8.77 -6.56
CA LEU A 257 8.11 7.99 -7.28
C LEU A 257 9.34 8.81 -7.71
N ALA A 258 9.19 10.12 -7.82
CA ALA A 258 10.30 11.04 -8.10
C ALA A 258 11.11 11.38 -6.83
N ASP A 259 10.50 11.27 -5.65
CA ASP A 259 11.13 11.59 -4.36
C ASP A 259 12.35 10.71 -4.06
N ALA A 260 13.44 11.34 -3.64
CA ALA A 260 14.72 10.66 -3.41
C ALA A 260 14.68 9.68 -2.21
N ASP A 261 13.88 9.96 -1.18
CA ASP A 261 13.71 9.07 -0.03
C ASP A 261 12.87 7.85 -0.42
N VAL A 262 11.79 8.03 -1.19
CA VAL A 262 11.00 6.92 -1.73
C VAL A 262 11.84 6.01 -2.62
N ARG A 263 12.60 6.59 -3.55
CA ARG A 263 13.50 5.84 -4.44
C ARG A 263 14.60 5.10 -3.67
N ALA A 264 15.02 5.60 -2.51
CA ALA A 264 16.00 4.94 -1.66
C ALA A 264 15.39 4.01 -0.59
N GLY A 265 14.06 3.90 -0.50
CA GLY A 265 13.40 3.09 0.54
C GLY A 265 13.45 3.72 1.95
N ARG A 266 13.69 5.03 2.05
CA ARG A 266 13.81 5.79 3.32
C ARG A 266 12.48 6.41 3.73
N TYR A 267 11.48 5.58 4.00
CA TYR A 267 10.17 6.02 4.46
C TYR A 267 9.71 5.21 5.67
N HIS A 268 8.65 5.67 6.32
CA HIS A 268 7.98 5.02 7.43
C HIS A 268 6.50 5.40 7.41
N THR A 269 5.69 4.80 8.28
CA THR A 269 4.23 5.02 8.38
C THR A 269 3.81 6.49 8.43
N ASN A 270 4.59 7.36 9.09
CA ASN A 270 4.33 8.80 9.16
C ASN A 270 4.95 9.66 8.03
N PHE A 271 5.50 9.05 6.97
CA PHE A 271 6.26 9.77 5.93
C PHE A 271 5.41 10.83 5.22
N LEU A 272 4.18 10.48 4.84
CA LEU A 272 3.30 11.37 4.09
C LEU A 272 2.87 12.62 4.89
N GLU A 273 2.82 12.55 6.21
CA GLU A 273 2.40 13.67 7.06
C GLU A 273 3.35 14.87 6.93
N ALA A 274 4.66 14.60 6.87
CA ALA A 274 5.68 15.63 6.65
C ALA A 274 5.91 15.95 5.17
N TRP A 275 5.69 14.97 4.29
CA TRP A 275 5.95 15.10 2.85
C TRP A 275 4.86 15.90 2.13
N MET A 276 3.58 15.69 2.45
CA MET A 276 2.45 16.33 1.76
C MET A 276 2.49 17.88 1.80
N PRO A 277 2.78 18.54 2.95
CA PRO A 277 2.89 20.00 2.98
C PRO A 277 4.01 20.54 2.09
N ARG A 278 5.16 19.85 2.04
CA ARG A 278 6.29 20.22 1.16
C ARG A 278 5.91 20.12 -0.30
N TRP A 279 5.22 19.02 -0.67
CA TRP A 279 4.76 18.82 -2.03
C TRP A 279 3.77 19.89 -2.49
N ARG A 280 2.81 20.26 -1.64
CA ARG A 280 1.87 21.37 -1.93
C ARG A 280 2.59 22.71 -2.11
N ALA A 281 3.50 23.06 -1.21
CA ALA A 281 4.24 24.31 -1.30
C ALA A 281 5.07 24.40 -2.60
N ALA A 282 5.66 23.28 -3.04
CA ALA A 282 6.42 23.24 -4.28
C ALA A 282 5.54 23.37 -5.53
N LEU A 283 4.32 22.81 -5.51
CA LEU A 283 3.33 23.04 -6.58
C LEU A 283 2.89 24.50 -6.66
N ASP A 284 2.60 25.14 -5.52
CA ASP A 284 2.20 26.54 -5.46
C ASP A 284 3.32 27.46 -6.00
N ALA A 285 4.57 27.19 -5.63
CA ALA A 285 5.73 27.91 -6.13
C ALA A 285 5.90 27.76 -7.66
N ALA A 286 5.72 26.54 -8.18
CA ALA A 286 5.79 26.28 -9.62
C ALA A 286 4.67 26.99 -10.39
N ALA A 287 3.44 26.99 -9.85
CA ALA A 287 2.30 27.69 -10.45
C ALA A 287 2.52 29.21 -10.49
N ALA A 288 3.02 29.79 -9.39
CA ALA A 288 3.37 31.21 -9.30
C ALA A 288 4.47 31.59 -10.31
N ALA A 289 5.52 30.77 -10.43
CA ALA A 289 6.61 31.00 -11.38
C ALA A 289 6.15 30.92 -12.85
N ALA A 290 5.12 30.11 -13.13
CA ALA A 290 4.54 29.98 -14.47
C ALA A 290 3.56 31.12 -14.84
N GLY A 291 3.25 32.04 -13.91
CA GLY A 291 2.33 33.17 -14.14
C GLY A 291 0.88 32.74 -14.41
N ARG A 292 0.46 31.58 -13.90
CA ARG A 292 -0.86 30.98 -14.21
C ARG A 292 -1.88 31.25 -13.12
N SER A 293 -3.15 31.42 -13.50
CA SER A 293 -4.25 31.54 -12.55
C SER A 293 -4.62 30.17 -11.93
N GLU A 294 -5.21 30.16 -10.73
CA GLU A 294 -5.71 28.93 -10.06
C GLU A 294 -6.60 28.06 -10.97
N SER A 295 -7.28 28.67 -11.95
CA SER A 295 -8.20 27.99 -12.87
C SER A 295 -7.50 27.23 -14.02
N GLU A 296 -6.30 27.65 -14.43
CA GLU A 296 -5.54 27.02 -15.52
C GLU A 296 -4.73 25.81 -15.03
N SER A 297 -4.44 25.73 -13.74
CA SER A 297 -3.75 24.61 -13.09
C SER A 297 -4.57 23.31 -13.08
N ALA A 298 -5.88 23.38 -13.29
CA ALA A 298 -6.80 22.23 -13.24
C ALA A 298 -6.78 21.34 -14.50
N ASN A 299 -6.26 21.85 -15.63
CA ASN A 299 -6.20 21.14 -16.93
C ASN A 299 -4.78 20.71 -17.31
N LEU A 300 -3.85 20.71 -16.36
CA LEU A 300 -2.48 20.23 -16.57
C LEU A 300 -2.48 18.73 -16.88
N ASN A 301 -1.49 18.28 -17.66
CA ASN A 301 -1.04 16.90 -17.56
C ASN A 301 -0.38 16.75 -16.17
N VAL A 302 -1.21 16.60 -15.14
CA VAL A 302 -0.83 16.70 -13.72
C VAL A 302 0.30 15.70 -13.41
N ASN A 303 0.38 14.60 -14.15
CA ASN A 303 1.47 13.62 -14.03
C ASN A 303 2.84 14.20 -14.44
N ALA A 304 2.91 15.01 -15.50
CA ALA A 304 4.18 15.57 -15.99
C ALA A 304 4.72 16.68 -15.06
N ASP A 305 3.85 17.56 -14.57
CA ASP A 305 4.25 18.62 -13.64
C ASP A 305 4.45 18.10 -12.20
N ALA A 306 3.68 17.09 -11.75
CA ALA A 306 3.94 16.41 -10.47
C ALA A 306 5.28 15.66 -10.47
N THR A 307 5.68 15.08 -11.61
CA THR A 307 7.01 14.46 -11.76
C THR A 307 8.11 15.51 -11.61
N ARG A 308 8.01 16.66 -12.30
CA ARG A 308 9.00 17.76 -12.19
C ARG A 308 9.09 18.33 -10.79
N VAL A 309 7.97 18.46 -10.09
CA VAL A 309 7.95 18.94 -8.71
C VAL A 309 8.53 17.90 -7.75
N GLY A 310 8.22 16.61 -7.93
CA GLY A 310 8.81 15.53 -7.14
C GLY A 310 10.32 15.43 -7.28
N GLU A 311 10.88 15.71 -8.47
CA GLU A 311 12.33 15.78 -8.68
C GLU A 311 13.02 16.96 -7.97
N ALA A 312 12.26 18.02 -7.64
CA ALA A 312 12.77 19.23 -6.99
C ALA A 312 12.72 19.18 -5.45
N LEU A 313 12.05 18.16 -4.89
CA LEU A 313 11.88 17.93 -3.44
C LEU A 313 12.98 17.03 -2.87
#